data_AF-A0A0C9Z994-F1
#
_entry.id   AF-A0A0C9Z994-F1
#
_cell.length_a   1.000
_cell.length_b   1.000
_cell.length_c   1.000
_cell.angle_alpha   90.00
_cell.angle_beta   90.00
_cell.angle_gamma   90.00
#
_symmetry.space_group_name_H-M   'P 1'
#
loop_
_entity.id
_entity.type
_entity.pdbx_description
1 polymer ?
#
loop_
_entity_poly.entity_id
_entity_poly.type
_entity_poly.pdbx_seq_one_letter_code
_entity_poly.pdbx_strand_id
1 'polypeptide(L)'
;LKHIPSVGSCGLLSSYWTAIKFYTNGSKIVQEGYNKYQAGVFKVPNLSHWVVVLNRNHLGDIIKASDKELSLHAALEDYVSTKYTFGPQIMGDAYQNAILKSRLTHSLSAVSPDVADEIAVALDEALDLTENEWKCVSVLETVEKVICRASNRVFVGFPLCRDPDWIEL
;
A
#
# COMPACT_ATOMS: atom_id res chain seq x y z
N LEU A 1 -3.41 -14.84 22.40
CA LEU A 1 -3.12 -15.49 21.09
C LEU A 1 -3.01 -17.02 21.10
N LYS A 2 -2.86 -17.72 22.25
CA LYS A 2 -2.77 -19.20 22.25
C LYS A 2 -4.07 -19.91 21.82
N HIS A 3 -5.22 -19.25 21.98
CA HIS A 3 -6.54 -19.78 21.58
C HIS A 3 -6.84 -19.62 20.07
N ILE A 4 -6.06 -18.83 19.33
CA ILE A 4 -6.26 -18.61 17.89
C ILE A 4 -5.48 -19.68 17.12
N PRO A 5 -6.12 -20.43 16.20
CA PRO A 5 -5.46 -21.47 15.43
C PRO A 5 -4.38 -20.87 14.51
N SER A 6 -3.23 -21.52 14.45
CA SER A 6 -2.15 -21.17 13.52
C SER A 6 -2.24 -21.94 12.21
N VAL A 7 -1.82 -21.29 11.13
CA VAL A 7 -1.60 -21.91 9.83
C VAL A 7 -0.11 -22.26 9.70
N GLY A 8 0.19 -23.49 9.28
CA GLY A 8 1.55 -24.04 9.25
C GLY A 8 1.97 -24.67 10.58
N SER A 9 3.28 -24.74 10.80
CA SER A 9 3.85 -25.55 11.89
C SER A 9 3.89 -24.79 13.23
N CYS A 10 3.46 -25.45 14.32
CA CYS A 10 3.30 -24.84 15.65
C CYS A 10 4.56 -24.84 16.54
N GLY A 11 5.67 -25.47 16.14
CA GLY A 11 6.91 -25.54 16.91
C GLY A 11 7.83 -24.33 16.69
N LEU A 12 8.66 -23.98 17.69
CA LEU A 12 9.53 -22.79 17.65
C LEU A 12 10.37 -22.71 16.36
N LEU A 13 11.16 -23.74 16.04
CA LEU A 13 11.98 -23.76 14.83
C LEU A 13 11.15 -23.87 13.53
N SER A 14 10.06 -24.63 13.58
CA SER A 14 9.18 -24.82 12.43
C SER A 14 8.37 -23.58 12.06
N SER A 15 8.12 -22.69 13.04
CA SER A 15 7.44 -21.41 12.84
C SER A 15 8.32 -20.42 12.07
N TYR A 16 9.63 -20.41 12.32
CA TYR A 16 10.60 -19.64 11.52
C TYR A 16 10.68 -20.12 10.07
N TRP A 17 10.68 -21.43 9.83
CA TRP A 17 10.63 -21.95 8.46
C TRP A 17 9.32 -21.59 7.74
N THR A 18 8.21 -21.62 8.47
CA THR A 18 6.90 -21.17 7.95
C THR A 18 6.91 -19.67 7.68
N ALA A 19 7.57 -18.85 8.51
CA ALA A 19 7.72 -17.41 8.30
C ALA A 19 8.57 -17.08 7.07
N ILE A 20 9.67 -17.82 6.82
CA ILE A 20 10.47 -17.67 5.60
C ILE A 20 9.63 -18.05 4.36
N LYS A 21 8.83 -19.10 4.46
CA LYS A 21 7.87 -19.45 3.39
C LYS A 21 6.78 -18.40 3.22
N PHE A 22 6.32 -17.79 4.31
CA PHE A 22 5.35 -16.71 4.28
C PHE A 22 5.89 -15.48 3.56
N TYR A 23 7.17 -15.16 3.74
CA TYR A 23 7.81 -14.06 3.03
C TYR A 23 7.80 -14.25 1.49
N THR A 24 7.98 -15.47 1.00
CA THR A 24 8.02 -15.76 -0.45
C THR A 24 6.68 -16.16 -1.05
N ASN A 25 5.80 -16.79 -0.27
CA ASN A 25 4.54 -17.40 -0.73
C ASN A 25 3.36 -17.06 0.21
N GLY A 26 3.34 -15.85 0.75
CA GLY A 26 2.36 -15.42 1.76
C GLY A 26 0.91 -15.61 1.32
N SER A 27 0.58 -15.25 0.07
CA SER A 27 -0.76 -15.43 -0.49
C SER A 27 -1.25 -16.87 -0.40
N LYS A 28 -0.39 -17.85 -0.70
CA LYS A 28 -0.74 -19.27 -0.63
C LYS A 28 -1.02 -19.71 0.81
N ILE A 29 -0.21 -19.27 1.77
CA ILE A 29 -0.39 -19.60 3.19
C ILE A 29 -1.65 -18.96 3.76
N VAL A 30 -1.95 -17.71 3.40
CA VAL A 30 -3.21 -17.07 3.79
C VAL A 30 -4.40 -17.81 3.18
N GLN A 31 -4.31 -18.22 1.91
CA GLN A 31 -5.36 -18.99 1.24
C GLN A 31 -5.58 -20.36 1.88
N GLU A 32 -4.51 -21.06 2.26
CA GLU A 32 -4.61 -22.32 3.02
C GLU A 32 -5.29 -22.12 4.37
N GLY A 33 -4.96 -21.04 5.08
CA GLY A 33 -5.62 -20.64 6.33
C GLY A 33 -7.10 -20.34 6.14
N TYR A 34 -7.43 -19.59 5.09
CA TYR A 34 -8.79 -19.28 4.73
C TYR A 34 -9.60 -20.54 4.38
N ASN A 35 -9.04 -21.45 3.58
CA ASN A 35 -9.72 -22.69 3.22
C ASN A 35 -9.95 -23.60 4.44
N LYS A 36 -9.00 -23.61 5.39
CA LYS A 36 -9.05 -24.47 6.58
C LYS A 36 -9.96 -23.94 7.68
N TYR A 37 -9.96 -22.63 7.90
CA TYR A 37 -10.69 -22.00 9.01
C TYR A 37 -11.92 -21.22 8.54
N GLN A 38 -12.12 -21.06 7.23
CA GLN A 38 -13.30 -20.47 6.57
C GLN A 38 -13.77 -19.16 7.22
N ALA A 39 -14.83 -19.24 8.04
CA ALA A 39 -15.45 -18.12 8.73
C ALA A 39 -14.72 -17.70 10.02
N GLY A 40 -13.76 -18.50 10.47
CA GLY A 40 -13.02 -18.30 11.71
C GLY A 40 -11.80 -17.38 11.57
N VAL A 41 -11.28 -16.98 12.72
CA VAL A 41 -10.04 -16.21 12.86
C VAL A 41 -8.86 -17.18 12.93
N PHE A 42 -7.78 -16.86 12.23
CA PHE A 42 -6.53 -17.62 12.30
C PHE A 42 -5.32 -16.69 12.37
N LYS A 43 -4.15 -17.24 12.68
CA LYS A 43 -2.90 -16.49 12.68
C LYS A 43 -1.84 -17.13 11.80
N VAL A 44 -1.01 -16.29 11.20
CA VAL A 44 0.15 -16.68 10.38
C VAL A 44 1.43 -16.14 11.02
N PRO A 45 2.53 -16.89 11.00
CA PRO A 45 3.80 -16.41 11.54
C PRO A 45 4.43 -15.44 10.54
N ASN A 46 4.79 -14.25 11.02
CA ASN A 46 5.71 -13.33 10.35
C ASN A 46 7.12 -13.49 10.96
N LEU A 47 8.14 -12.86 10.38
CA LEU A 47 9.53 -12.99 10.82
C LEU A 47 9.76 -12.53 12.27
N SER A 48 8.98 -11.57 12.76
CA SER A 48 9.12 -11.00 14.12
C SER A 48 7.92 -11.25 15.03
N HIS A 49 6.71 -11.42 14.48
CA HIS A 49 5.47 -11.50 15.26
C HIS A 49 4.41 -12.38 14.59
N TRP A 50 3.28 -12.58 15.28
CA TRP A 50 2.12 -13.28 14.70
C TRP A 50 1.16 -12.27 14.07
N VAL A 51 0.76 -12.49 12.83
CA VAL A 51 -0.29 -11.71 12.17
C VAL A 51 -1.61 -12.45 12.29
N VAL A 52 -2.62 -11.79 12.85
CA VAL A 52 -3.97 -12.36 12.98
C VAL A 52 -4.78 -11.96 11.75
N VAL A 53 -5.31 -12.94 11.03
CA VAL A 53 -6.18 -12.75 9.88
C VAL A 53 -7.62 -12.89 10.32
N LEU A 54 -8.39 -11.81 10.13
CA LEU A 54 -9.80 -11.72 10.48
C LEU A 54 -10.67 -11.95 9.25
N ASN A 55 -11.80 -12.64 9.43
CA ASN A 55 -12.80 -12.78 8.38
C ASN A 55 -13.59 -11.46 8.20
N ARG A 56 -14.21 -11.27 7.03
CA ARG A 56 -15.09 -10.13 6.68
C ARG A 56 -16.13 -9.81 7.74
N ASN A 57 -16.62 -10.79 8.50
CA ASN A 57 -17.60 -10.57 9.57
C ASN A 57 -17.11 -9.60 10.66
N HIS A 58 -15.79 -9.48 10.85
CA HIS A 58 -15.18 -8.57 11.83
C HIS A 58 -14.82 -7.19 11.26
N LEU A 59 -15.08 -6.95 9.97
CA LEU A 59 -14.71 -5.68 9.32
C LEU A 59 -15.36 -4.47 10.00
N GLY A 60 -16.62 -4.62 10.42
CA GLY A 60 -17.35 -3.57 11.13
C GLY A 60 -16.73 -3.23 12.49
N ASP A 61 -16.16 -4.22 13.18
CA ASP A 61 -15.49 -4.03 14.47
C ASP A 61 -14.15 -3.31 14.27
N ILE A 62 -13.39 -3.68 13.23
CA ILE A 62 -12.10 -3.05 12.89
C ILE A 62 -12.30 -1.57 12.53
N ILE A 63 -13.32 -1.26 11.71
CA ILE A 63 -13.59 0.12 11.27
C ILE A 63 -13.99 1.03 12.45
N LYS A 64 -14.65 0.46 13.47
CA LYS A 64 -15.11 1.21 14.65
C LYS A 64 -14.08 1.26 15.78
N ALA A 65 -13.06 0.41 15.73
CA ALA A 65 -12.03 0.35 16.75
C ALA A 65 -11.31 1.69 16.86
N SER A 66 -10.96 2.07 18.09
CA SER A 66 -10.21 3.29 18.33
C SER A 66 -8.72 3.08 18.06
N ASP A 67 -7.98 4.17 17.78
CA ASP A 67 -6.51 4.11 17.60
C ASP A 67 -5.77 3.58 18.84
N LYS A 68 -6.41 3.62 20.03
CA LYS A 68 -5.88 3.03 21.27
C LYS A 68 -5.94 1.51 21.28
N GLU A 69 -6.92 0.93 20.58
CA GLU A 69 -7.12 -0.52 20.50
C GLU A 69 -6.41 -1.10 19.28
N LEU A 70 -6.47 -0.40 18.13
CA LEU A 70 -5.82 -0.77 16.89
C LEU A 70 -5.08 0.44 16.30
N SER A 71 -3.76 0.47 16.46
CA SER A 71 -2.92 1.54 15.94
C SER A 71 -2.28 1.14 14.61
N LEU A 72 -2.68 1.80 13.51
CA LEU A 72 -2.03 1.68 12.21
C LEU A 72 -0.55 2.11 12.28
N HIS A 73 -0.23 3.10 13.10
CA HIS A 73 1.11 3.65 13.22
C HIS A 73 2.12 2.63 13.74
N ALA A 74 1.82 2.01 14.89
CA ALA A 74 2.60 0.91 15.45
C ALA A 74 2.75 -0.26 14.44
N ALA A 75 1.69 -0.59 13.69
CA ALA A 75 1.75 -1.64 12.68
C ALA A 75 2.68 -1.28 11.51
N LEU A 76 2.71 -0.02 11.07
CA LEU A 76 3.63 0.45 10.03
C LEU A 76 5.09 0.45 10.53
N GLU A 77 5.34 0.87 11.76
CA GLU A 77 6.69 0.80 12.35
C GLU A 77 7.18 -0.66 12.42
N ASP A 78 6.33 -1.60 12.81
CA ASP A 78 6.70 -3.03 12.80
C ASP A 78 6.88 -3.61 11.39
N TYR A 79 6.14 -3.11 10.39
CA TYR A 79 6.13 -3.66 9.03
C TYR A 79 7.24 -3.12 8.12
N VAL A 80 7.44 -1.80 8.09
CA VAL A 80 8.45 -1.15 7.24
C VAL A 80 9.58 -0.50 8.03
N SER A 81 9.57 -0.59 9.36
CA SER A 81 10.58 0.07 10.19
C SER A 81 10.70 1.54 9.81
N THR A 82 9.57 2.25 9.86
CA THR A 82 9.38 3.61 9.33
C THR A 82 10.47 4.58 9.74
N LYS A 83 11.00 4.47 10.96
CA LYS A 83 12.17 5.24 11.41
C LYS A 83 13.39 5.13 10.48
N TYR A 84 13.64 3.95 9.93
CA TYR A 84 14.80 3.63 9.08
C TYR A 84 14.51 3.78 7.59
N THR A 85 13.25 3.68 7.16
CA THR A 85 12.86 3.76 5.74
C THR A 85 12.35 5.14 5.32
N PHE A 86 11.65 5.84 6.22
CA PHE A 86 10.97 7.12 5.95
C PHE A 86 11.52 8.28 6.80
N GLY A 87 12.35 7.98 7.79
CA GLY A 87 12.92 8.96 8.71
C GLY A 87 12.02 9.28 9.90
N PRO A 88 12.59 9.82 10.99
CA PRO A 88 11.89 10.01 12.26
C PRO A 88 10.74 11.02 12.20
N GLN A 89 10.74 11.95 11.23
CA GLN A 89 9.74 13.01 11.10
C GLN A 89 8.36 12.47 10.70
N ILE A 90 8.31 11.36 9.97
CA ILE A 90 7.05 10.73 9.54
C ILE A 90 6.37 10.03 10.73
N MET A 91 7.13 9.64 11.75
CA MET A 91 6.59 8.96 12.94
C MET A 91 6.19 9.90 14.08
N GLY A 92 6.79 11.09 14.18
CA GLY A 92 6.58 11.97 15.32
C GLY A 92 5.23 12.68 15.37
N ASP A 93 4.62 12.93 14.21
CA ASP A 93 3.40 13.73 14.11
C ASP A 93 2.50 13.20 12.98
N ALA A 94 1.31 12.71 13.32
CA ALA A 94 0.34 12.15 12.37
C ALA A 94 -0.38 13.23 11.54
N TYR A 95 0.21 14.42 11.40
CA TYR A 95 -0.35 15.57 10.70
C TYR A 95 -0.75 15.23 9.25
N GLN A 96 -0.01 14.33 8.59
CA GLN A 96 -0.28 13.90 7.22
C GLN A 96 -1.70 13.37 7.05
N ASN A 97 -2.19 12.56 7.99
CA ASN A 97 -3.55 12.02 7.95
C ASN A 97 -4.61 13.11 8.10
N ALA A 98 -4.36 14.10 8.96
CA ALA A 98 -5.25 15.23 9.15
C ALA A 98 -5.28 16.16 7.93
N ILE A 99 -4.12 16.42 7.32
CA ILE A 99 -4.01 17.21 6.08
C ILE A 99 -4.71 16.51 4.92
N LEU A 100 -4.48 15.22 4.71
CA LEU A 100 -5.13 14.46 3.64
C LEU A 100 -6.66 14.47 3.79
N LYS A 101 -7.17 14.23 5.00
CA LYS A 101 -8.62 14.25 5.26
C LYS A 101 -9.23 15.64 5.07
N SER A 102 -8.57 16.70 5.54
CA SER A 102 -9.13 18.06 5.52
C SER A 102 -8.92 18.83 4.22
N ARG A 103 -7.79 18.63 3.53
CA ARG A 103 -7.43 19.36 2.31
C ARG A 103 -7.79 18.58 1.06
N LEU A 104 -7.29 17.35 0.93
CA LEU A 104 -7.37 16.61 -0.32
C LEU A 104 -8.80 16.19 -0.65
N THR A 105 -9.55 15.72 0.35
CA THR A 105 -10.94 15.28 0.15
C THR A 105 -11.85 16.43 -0.30
N HIS A 106 -11.68 17.63 0.28
CA HIS A 106 -12.47 18.80 -0.09
C HIS A 106 -12.06 19.38 -1.45
N SER A 107 -10.77 19.33 -1.78
CA SER A 107 -10.26 19.88 -3.04
C SER A 107 -10.42 18.93 -4.23
N LEU A 108 -10.84 17.68 -4.04
CA LEU A 108 -10.84 16.65 -5.09
C LEU A 108 -11.56 17.10 -6.37
N SER A 109 -12.70 17.76 -6.25
CA SER A 109 -13.46 18.30 -7.38
C SER A 109 -12.69 19.37 -8.17
N ALA A 110 -11.84 20.14 -7.50
CA ALA A 110 -11.01 21.16 -8.13
C ALA A 110 -9.77 20.55 -8.81
N VAL A 111 -9.16 19.51 -8.22
CA VAL A 111 -7.92 18.92 -8.76
C VAL A 111 -8.18 17.86 -9.84
N SER A 112 -9.36 17.24 -9.86
CA SER A 112 -9.67 16.15 -10.79
C SER A 112 -9.54 16.52 -12.28
N PRO A 113 -10.00 17.70 -12.74
CA PRO A 113 -9.80 18.12 -14.13
C PRO A 113 -8.32 18.29 -14.49
N ASP A 114 -7.54 18.89 -13.59
CA ASP A 114 -6.11 19.09 -13.76
C ASP A 114 -5.34 17.77 -13.84
N VAL A 115 -5.72 16.79 -13.02
CA VAL A 115 -5.13 15.45 -13.05
C VAL A 115 -5.51 14.71 -14.33
N ALA A 116 -6.75 14.82 -14.79
CA ALA A 116 -7.20 14.19 -16.02
C ALA A 116 -6.46 14.75 -17.25
N ASP A 117 -6.27 16.07 -17.30
CA ASP A 117 -5.45 16.73 -18.33
C ASP A 117 -4.00 16.22 -18.29
N GLU A 118 -3.39 16.17 -17.11
CA GLU A 118 -2.01 15.68 -16.98
C GLU A 118 -1.86 14.21 -17.37
N ILE A 119 -2.84 13.35 -17.06
CA ILE A 119 -2.84 11.95 -17.48
C ILE A 119 -2.92 11.84 -19.00
N ALA A 120 -3.78 12.62 -19.65
CA ALA A 120 -3.91 12.62 -21.11
C ALA A 120 -2.58 13.02 -21.77
N VAL A 121 -2.00 14.15 -21.34
CA VAL A 121 -0.71 14.63 -21.84
C VAL A 121 0.41 13.62 -21.59
N ALA A 122 0.48 13.04 -20.39
CA ALA A 122 1.52 12.08 -20.05
C ALA A 122 1.41 10.78 -20.85
N LEU A 123 0.19 10.33 -21.15
CA LEU A 123 -0.04 9.16 -22.01
C LEU A 123 0.32 9.45 -23.47
N ASP A 124 -0.11 10.59 -24.00
CA ASP A 124 0.21 10.98 -25.38
C ASP A 124 1.73 11.09 -25.59
N GLU A 125 2.44 11.72 -24.66
CA GLU A 125 3.90 11.84 -24.70
C GLU A 125 4.64 10.51 -24.48
N ALA A 126 4.14 9.65 -23.58
CA ALA A 126 4.80 8.37 -23.29
C ALA A 126 4.57 7.32 -24.40
N LEU A 127 3.38 7.30 -25.00
CA LEU A 127 3.06 6.38 -26.08
C LEU A 127 3.66 6.87 -27.40
N ASP A 128 3.68 8.19 -27.64
CA ASP A 128 4.24 8.83 -28.84
C ASP A 128 3.80 8.09 -30.11
N LEU A 129 2.48 8.02 -30.29
CA LEU A 129 1.85 7.24 -31.36
C LEU A 129 1.75 8.10 -32.63
N THR A 130 2.37 7.62 -33.70
CA THR A 130 2.17 8.09 -35.07
C THR A 130 0.91 7.44 -35.66
N GLU A 131 0.19 8.16 -36.53
CA GLU A 131 -0.99 7.59 -37.19
C GLU A 131 -0.61 6.33 -37.99
N ASN A 132 -1.28 5.20 -37.67
CA ASN A 132 -1.18 3.90 -38.33
C ASN A 132 0.08 3.05 -38.06
N GLU A 133 0.87 3.32 -37.01
CA GLU A 133 1.99 2.46 -36.62
C GLU A 133 1.72 1.71 -35.30
N TRP A 134 2.10 0.43 -35.25
CA TRP A 134 1.99 -0.39 -34.04
C TRP A 134 3.32 -0.36 -33.27
N LYS A 135 3.25 -0.12 -31.96
CA LYS A 135 4.44 0.04 -31.09
C LYS A 135 4.34 -0.86 -29.87
N CYS A 136 5.41 -1.59 -29.58
CA CYS A 136 5.60 -2.25 -28.28
C CYS A 136 5.95 -1.19 -27.23
N VAL A 137 5.22 -1.17 -26.13
CA VAL A 137 5.51 -0.32 -24.97
C VAL A 137 5.63 -1.14 -23.69
N SER A 138 6.56 -0.74 -22.82
CA SER A 138 6.65 -1.29 -21.46
C SER A 138 5.51 -0.70 -20.64
N VAL A 139 4.47 -1.49 -20.37
CA VAL A 139 3.28 -1.02 -19.64
C VAL A 139 3.64 -0.54 -18.24
N LEU A 140 4.54 -1.24 -17.54
CA LEU A 140 4.93 -0.88 -16.19
C LEU A 140 5.61 0.49 -16.17
N GLU A 141 6.67 0.69 -16.96
CA GLU A 141 7.40 1.96 -17.03
C GLU A 141 6.51 3.12 -17.49
N THR A 142 5.62 2.85 -18.47
CA THR A 142 4.69 3.87 -18.98
C THR A 142 3.73 4.32 -17.89
N VAL A 143 3.10 3.36 -17.20
CA VAL A 143 2.14 3.64 -16.13
C VAL A 143 2.82 4.31 -14.93
N GLU A 144 4.03 3.88 -14.55
CA GLU A 144 4.81 4.51 -13.49
C GLU A 144 5.07 5.99 -13.76
N LYS A 145 5.50 6.34 -14.98
CA LYS A 145 5.71 7.73 -15.40
C LYS A 145 4.42 8.56 -15.34
N VAL A 146 3.31 8.01 -15.84
CA VAL A 146 2.01 8.67 -15.81
C VAL A 146 1.53 8.90 -14.36
N ILE A 147 1.66 7.89 -13.50
CA ILE A 147 1.28 8.00 -12.08
C ILE A 147 2.14 9.03 -11.36
N CYS A 148 3.45 9.06 -11.61
CA CYS A 148 4.36 10.03 -11.01
C CYS A 148 3.94 11.47 -11.37
N ARG A 149 3.71 11.75 -12.66
CA ARG A 149 3.26 13.07 -13.13
C ARG A 149 1.90 13.48 -12.59
N ALA A 150 0.93 12.56 -12.63
CA ALA A 150 -0.41 12.80 -12.10
C ALA A 150 -0.38 13.10 -10.60
N SER A 151 0.43 12.37 -9.84
CA SER A 151 0.61 12.62 -8.40
C SER A 151 1.29 13.95 -8.15
N ASN A 152 2.35 14.28 -8.90
CA ASN A 152 3.04 15.55 -8.80
C ASN A 152 2.12 16.72 -9.16
N ARG A 153 1.20 16.56 -10.12
CA ARG A 153 0.18 17.58 -10.45
C ARG A 153 -0.70 17.93 -9.25
N VAL A 154 -0.99 16.95 -8.38
CA VAL A 154 -1.75 17.17 -7.15
C VAL A 154 -0.91 17.81 -6.04
N PHE A 155 0.31 17.30 -5.84
CA PHE A 155 1.09 17.65 -4.64
C PHE A 155 2.02 18.85 -4.82
N VAL A 156 2.64 19.03 -5.99
CA VAL A 156 3.56 20.13 -6.28
C VAL A 156 3.05 21.06 -7.37
N GLY A 157 2.11 20.60 -8.19
CA GLY A 157 1.48 21.39 -9.25
C GLY A 157 2.41 21.66 -10.44
N PHE A 158 1.95 22.54 -11.33
CA PHE A 158 2.71 22.99 -12.50
C PHE A 158 3.66 24.13 -12.12
N PRO A 159 4.87 24.23 -12.73
CA PRO A 159 5.43 23.37 -13.78
C PRO A 159 6.16 22.11 -13.29
N LEU A 160 6.41 21.99 -11.98
CA LEU A 160 7.24 20.91 -11.40
C LEU A 160 6.73 19.50 -11.71
N CYS A 161 5.43 19.32 -11.90
CA CYS A 161 4.87 18.03 -12.29
C CYS A 161 5.36 17.49 -13.65
N ARG A 162 5.97 18.33 -14.49
CA ARG A 162 6.54 17.97 -15.79
C ARG A 162 8.06 18.11 -15.85
N ASP A 163 8.70 18.54 -14.77
CA ASP A 163 10.14 18.74 -14.72
C ASP A 163 10.85 17.36 -14.71
N PRO A 164 11.65 17.01 -15.72
CA PRO A 164 12.34 15.72 -15.77
C PRO A 164 13.28 15.51 -14.59
N ASP A 165 13.99 16.56 -14.16
CA ASP A 165 14.91 16.49 -13.02
C ASP A 165 14.13 16.21 -11.73
N TRP A 166 12.89 16.70 -11.63
CA TRP A 166 12.01 16.41 -10.49
C TRP A 166 11.43 14.98 -10.54
N ILE A 167 11.10 14.48 -11.73
CA ILE A 167 10.51 13.14 -11.90
C ILE A 167 11.53 12.03 -11.63
N GLU A 168 12.82 12.31 -11.82
CA GLU A 168 13.92 11.35 -11.61
C GLU A 168 14.50 11.34 -10.18
N LEU A 169 14.02 12.20 -9.26
CA LEU A 169 14.40 12.23 -7.84
C LEU A 169 13.83 11.04 -7.03
#